data_AF-A0A940HXE5-F1
#
_entry.id   AF-A0A940HXE5-F1
#
_cell.length_a   1.000
_cell.length_b   1.000
_cell.length_c   1.000
_cell.angle_alpha   90.00
_cell.angle_beta   90.00
_cell.angle_gamma   90.00
#
_symmetry.space_group_name_H-M   'P 1'
#
loop_
_entity.id
_entity.type
_entity.pdbx_description
1 polymer ?
#
loop_
_entity_poly.entity_id
_entity_poly.type
_entity_poly.pdbx_seq_one_letter_code
_entity_poly.pdbx_strand_id
1 'polypeptide(L)' 'MRLILLVLLSLWSGLAIAADTTIEMLNKLDKEYMVFSEKVVYIDSGDTVFWKATDKGHNVEFVKGAVPTGVKAFKSKLN' A
#
# COMPACT_ATOMS: atom_id res chain seq x y z
N MET A 1 -43.81 2.90 -8.19
CA MET A 1 -42.76 1.84 -8.33
C MET A 1 -41.55 2.29 -9.13
N ARG A 2 -41.70 2.88 -10.33
CA ARG A 2 -40.56 3.30 -11.19
C ARG A 2 -39.60 4.31 -10.53
N LEU A 3 -40.12 5.28 -9.78
CA LEU A 3 -39.30 6.24 -9.01
C LEU A 3 -38.57 5.60 -7.82
N ILE A 4 -39.23 4.68 -7.11
CA ILE A 4 -38.62 3.95 -5.98
C ILE A 4 -37.46 3.07 -6.46
N LEU A 5 -37.60 2.44 -7.63
CA LEU A 5 -36.56 1.62 -8.25
C LEU A 5 -35.33 2.45 -8.66
N LEU A 6 -35.55 3.67 -9.18
CA LEU A 6 -34.46 4.59 -9.54
C LEU A 6 -33.70 5.11 -8.31
N VAL A 7 -34.42 5.41 -7.22
CA VAL A 7 -33.81 5.82 -5.94
C VAL A 7 -32.98 4.67 -5.36
N LEU A 8 -33.49 3.44 -5.37
CA LEU A 8 -32.76 2.26 -4.91
C LEU A 8 -31.48 1.98 -5.73
N LEU A 9 -31.51 2.18 -7.06
CA LEU A 9 -30.31 2.03 -7.90
C LEU A 9 -29.25 3.11 -7.61
N SER A 10 -29.65 4.35 -7.34
CA SER A 10 -28.71 5.45 -7.04
C SER A 10 -27.99 5.30 -5.68
N LEU A 11 -28.57 4.52 -4.76
CA LEU A 11 -27.95 4.23 -3.46
C LEU A 11 -26.85 3.15 -3.55
N TRP A 12 -26.74 2.45 -4.68
CA TRP A 12 -25.75 1.37 -4.87
C TRP A 12 -24.44 1.84 -5.53
N SER A 13 -24.38 3.07 -6.01
CA SER A 13 -23.17 3.65 -6.62
C SER A 13 -22.29 4.29 -5.55
N GLY A 14 -21.37 3.52 -4.92
CA GLY A 14 -20.38 4.18 -4.05
C GLY A 14 -19.54 3.35 -3.09
N LEU A 15 -19.59 2.01 -3.08
CA LEU A 15 -18.67 1.25 -2.23
C LEU A 15 -17.29 1.15 -2.88
N ALA A 16 -16.47 2.19 -2.72
CA ALA A 16 -15.04 2.13 -2.96
C ALA A 16 -14.38 1.55 -1.69
N ILE A 17 -13.92 0.30 -1.77
CA ILE A 17 -13.18 -0.37 -0.69
C ILE A 17 -11.70 -0.27 -1.03
N ALA A 18 -10.94 0.46 -0.20
CA ALA A 18 -9.49 0.45 -0.26
C ALA A 18 -8.95 -0.85 0.35
N ALA A 19 -7.96 -1.45 -0.31
CA ALA A 19 -7.25 -2.61 0.20
C ALA A 19 -6.04 -2.20 1.05
N ASP A 20 -5.72 -3.03 2.04
CA ASP A 20 -4.52 -2.90 2.85
C ASP A 20 -3.56 -4.04 2.52
N THR A 21 -2.30 -3.70 2.22
CA THR A 21 -1.21 -4.67 2.01
C THR A 21 -0.11 -4.45 3.04
N THR A 22 0.33 -5.52 3.72
CA THR A 22 1.49 -5.46 4.61
C THR A 22 2.72 -6.06 3.94
N ILE A 23 3.84 -5.34 3.98
CA ILE A 23 5.15 -5.79 3.50
C ILE A 23 6.08 -5.89 4.71
N GLU A 24 6.65 -7.06 4.97
CA GLU A 24 7.58 -7.24 6.08
C GLU A 24 9.02 -6.90 5.67
N MET A 25 9.76 -6.23 6.55
CA MET A 25 11.19 -5.96 6.41
C MET A 25 11.97 -7.02 7.20
N LEU A 26 12.75 -7.84 6.49
CA LEU A 26 13.34 -9.06 7.02
C LEU A 26 14.86 -9.08 6.79
N ASN A 27 15.58 -9.60 7.77
CA ASN A 27 17.01 -9.87 7.65
C ASN A 27 17.29 -11.01 6.66
N LYS A 28 16.38 -12.00 6.58
CA LYS A 28 16.51 -13.17 5.71
C LYS A 28 15.15 -13.71 5.29
N LEU A 29 15.02 -14.08 4.02
CA LEU A 29 13.93 -14.88 3.48
C LEU A 29 14.54 -15.90 2.51
N ASP A 30 14.29 -17.20 2.74
CA ASP A 30 14.90 -18.29 1.98
C ASP A 30 16.44 -18.20 1.89
N LYS A 31 16.97 -17.88 0.70
CA LYS A 31 18.40 -17.72 0.42
C LYS A 31 18.83 -16.26 0.26
N GLU A 32 17.92 -15.31 0.44
CA GLU A 32 18.15 -13.88 0.28
C GLU A 32 18.26 -13.19 1.65
N TYR A 33 18.99 -12.07 1.70
CA TYR A 33 19.24 -11.29 2.91
C TYR A 33 18.85 -9.82 2.68
N MET A 34 18.39 -9.15 3.74
CA MET A 34 17.93 -7.75 3.73
C MET A 34 16.83 -7.49 2.70
N VAL A 35 15.69 -8.15 2.87
CA VAL A 35 14.61 -8.15 1.88
C VAL A 35 13.30 -7.61 2.44
N PHE A 36 12.50 -7.06 1.53
CA PHE A 36 11.06 -6.95 1.72
C PHE A 36 10.41 -8.30 1.38
N SER A 37 9.36 -8.70 2.12
CA SER A 37 8.63 -9.95 1.86
C SER A 37 7.98 -9.98 0.48
N GLU A 38 7.57 -8.82 -0.02
CA GLU A 38 7.04 -8.62 -1.36
C GLU A 38 7.95 -7.65 -2.14
N LYS A 39 8.38 -8.06 -3.33
CA LYS A 39 9.28 -7.25 -4.18
C LYS A 39 8.53 -6.23 -5.02
N VAL A 40 7.29 -6.54 -5.38
CA VAL A 40 6.41 -5.71 -6.19
C VAL A 40 5.01 -5.83 -5.64
N VAL A 41 4.37 -4.70 -5.37
CA VAL A 41 2.95 -4.63 -5.00
C VAL A 41 2.24 -3.76 -6.01
N TYR A 42 1.12 -4.25 -6.51
CA TYR A 42 0.19 -3.51 -7.34
C TYR A 42 -0.93 -2.99 -6.45
N ILE A 43 -1.20 -1.69 -6.52
CA ILE A 43 -2.20 -1.01 -5.71
C ILE A 43 -3.14 -0.20 -6.59
N ASP A 44 -4.39 -0.08 -6.16
CA ASP A 44 -5.37 0.84 -6.72
C ASP A 44 -5.37 2.17 -5.96
N SER A 45 -6.00 3.18 -6.55
CA SER A 45 -6.11 4.49 -5.91
C SER A 45 -6.96 4.41 -4.65
N GLY A 46 -6.34 4.68 -3.50
CA GLY A 46 -6.99 4.64 -2.19
C GLY A 46 -6.44 3.56 -1.27
N ASP A 47 -5.71 2.58 -1.81
CA ASP A 47 -5.10 1.50 -1.05
C ASP A 47 -3.98 1.98 -0.13
N THR A 48 -3.69 1.16 0.90
CA THR A 48 -2.59 1.40 1.84
C THR A 48 -1.57 0.28 1.77
N VAL A 49 -0.29 0.67 1.71
CA VAL A 49 0.84 -0.25 1.91
C VAL A 49 1.47 0.03 3.28
N PHE A 50 1.52 -0.98 4.13
CA PHE A 50 2.14 -0.93 5.45
C PHE A 50 3.45 -1.70 5.45
N TRP A 51 4.58 -0.99 5.50
CA TRP A 51 5.88 -1.61 5.69
C TRP A 51 6.13 -1.87 7.17
N LYS A 52 6.05 -3.14 7.56
CA LYS A 52 6.22 -3.62 8.92
C LYS A 52 7.69 -3.94 9.17
N ALA A 53 8.29 -3.27 10.15
CA ALA A 53 9.63 -3.58 10.64
C ALA A 53 9.61 -4.86 11.48
N THR A 54 9.54 -6.01 10.82
CA THR A 54 9.52 -7.32 11.50
C THR A 54 10.87 -7.61 12.14
N ASP A 55 11.96 -7.33 11.43
CA ASP A 55 13.31 -7.31 11.98
C ASP A 55 13.80 -5.86 12.23
N LYS A 56 14.74 -5.70 13.18
CA LYS A 56 15.37 -4.41 13.49
C LYS A 56 16.44 -4.05 12.46
N GLY A 57 16.75 -2.75 12.35
CA GLY A 57 17.79 -2.23 11.46
C GLY A 57 17.30 -1.86 10.06
N HIS A 58 15.98 -1.82 9.86
CA HIS A 58 15.35 -1.52 8.57
C HIS A 58 14.58 -0.19 8.60
N ASN A 59 14.49 0.45 7.44
CA ASN A 59 13.66 1.61 7.20
C ASN A 59 13.09 1.55 5.78
N VAL A 60 12.17 2.47 5.46
CA VAL A 60 11.67 2.66 4.10
C VAL A 60 12.01 4.06 3.63
N GLU A 61 12.44 4.16 2.38
CA GLU A 61 12.74 5.42 1.72
C GLU A 61 12.32 5.33 0.25
N PHE A 62 11.72 6.41 -0.24
CA PHE A 62 11.43 6.51 -1.66
C PHE A 62 12.70 6.81 -2.45
N VAL A 63 12.95 5.99 -3.47
CA VAL A 63 14.11 6.15 -4.34
C VAL A 63 13.97 7.45 -5.15
N LYS A 64 15.01 8.29 -5.08
CA LYS A 64 15.05 9.57 -5.80
C LYS A 64 14.83 9.36 -7.29
N GLY A 65 13.85 10.05 -7.87
CA GLY A 65 13.51 9.96 -9.29
C GLY A 65 12.60 8.79 -9.67
N ALA A 66 12.25 7.91 -8.74
CA ALA A 66 11.31 6.81 -8.93
C ALA A 66 9.97 7.04 -8.20
N VAL A 67 9.61 8.31 -8.00
CA VAL A 67 8.34 8.71 -7.38
C VAL A 67 7.45 9.44 -8.39
N PRO A 68 6.13 9.24 -8.35
CA PRO A 68 5.20 9.98 -9.20
C PRO A 68 5.28 11.49 -8.98
N THR A 69 4.96 12.26 -10.02
CA THR A 69 4.90 13.73 -9.95
C THR A 69 3.92 14.18 -8.86
N GLY A 70 4.33 15.14 -8.03
CA GLY A 70 3.51 15.69 -6.95
C GLY A 70 3.62 14.94 -5.62
N VAL A 71 4.28 13.77 -5.59
CA VAL A 71 4.56 13.04 -4.35
C VAL A 71 5.82 13.59 -3.68
N LYS A 72 5.73 13.88 -2.39
CA LYS A 72 6.89 14.33 -1.60
C LYS A 72 7.86 13.17 -1.37
N ALA A 73 9.15 13.50 -1.23
CA ALA A 73 10.13 12.53 -0.76
C ALA A 73 9.71 11.99 0.63
N PHE A 74 9.92 10.70 0.84
CA PHE A 74 9.57 10.01 2.08
C PHE A 74 10.76 9.18 2.57
N LYS A 75 11.02 9.26 3.88
CA LYS A 75 11.98 8.41 4.59
C LYS A 75 11.49 8.19 6.01
N SER A 76 11.34 6.93 6.42
CA SER A 76 11.02 6.58 7.79
C SER A 76 12.26 6.65 8.70
N LYS A 77 12.03 6.68 10.01
CA LYS A 77 13.10 6.41 10.98
C LYS A 77 13.59 4.96 10.80
N LEU A 78 14.86 4.73 11.14
CA LEU A 78 15.39 3.39 11.31
C LEU A 78 14.74 2.76 12.54
N ASN A 79 14.32 1.50 12.42
CA ASN A 79 13.75 0.73 13.53
C ASN A 79 14.85 0.01 14.33
#